data_AF-A0A7X8J6N6-F1
#
_entry.id   AF-A0A7X8J6N6-F1
#
_cell.length_a   1.000
_cell.length_b   1.000
_cell.length_c   1.000
_cell.angle_alpha   90.00
_cell.angle_beta   90.00
_cell.angle_gamma   90.00
#
_symmetry.space_group_name_H-M   'P 1'
#
loop_
_entity.id
_entity.type
_entity.pdbx_description
1 polymer ?
#
loop_
_entity_poly.entity_id
_entity_poly.type
_entity_poly.pdbx_seq_one_letter_code
_entity_poly.pdbx_strand_id
1 'polypeptide(L)'
;MKLGVIGGSGLYKIDGMEDIREESVVTPFGDPSDSFICGKLNGQEIIFLARHGRGHVLAPMEINHRANIFAMKKLGVTHIISISAVGSLRERIRPRDVVLVDQYYDRRRTAGNDTFFGNGIV
;
A
#
# COMPACT_ATOMS: atom_id res chain seq x y z
N MET A 1 2.82 0.20 18.53
CA MET A 1 2.06 -0.08 17.28
C MET A 1 2.98 0.21 16.11
N LYS A 2 2.90 -0.52 15.00
CA LYS A 2 3.64 -0.19 13.77
C LYS A 2 2.65 0.02 12.63
N LEU A 3 2.64 1.23 12.08
CA LEU A 3 1.66 1.66 11.08
C LEU A 3 2.28 1.59 9.68
N GLY A 4 1.63 0.82 8.80
CA GLY A 4 1.93 0.79 7.38
C GLY A 4 1.15 1.86 6.65
N VAL A 5 1.80 2.56 5.71
CA VAL A 5 1.17 3.53 4.82
C VAL A 5 1.44 3.09 3.38
N ILE A 6 0.39 2.85 2.61
CA ILE A 6 0.49 2.53 1.18
C ILE A 6 0.03 3.75 0.38
N GLY A 7 0.99 4.45 -0.24
CA GLY A 7 0.74 5.64 -1.04
C GLY A 7 0.39 5.31 -2.49
N GLY A 8 -0.77 5.77 -2.96
CA GLY A 8 -1.14 5.76 -4.38
C GLY A 8 -0.47 6.89 -5.17
N SER A 9 -1.07 7.26 -6.31
CA SER A 9 -0.61 8.38 -7.13
C SER A 9 -0.44 9.67 -6.32
N GLY A 10 0.73 10.30 -6.42
CA GLY A 10 1.00 11.59 -5.78
C GLY A 10 1.53 11.53 -4.35
N LEU A 11 1.64 10.34 -3.73
CA LEU A 11 2.29 10.18 -2.42
C LEU A 11 3.44 9.19 -2.54
N TYR A 12 4.68 9.72 -2.54
CA TYR A 12 5.92 8.95 -2.72
C TYR A 12 6.86 9.00 -1.52
N LYS A 13 6.59 9.91 -0.58
CA LYS A 13 7.29 10.07 0.69
C LYS A 13 6.35 10.68 1.72
N ILE A 14 6.67 10.52 2.99
CA ILE A 14 6.00 11.19 4.10
C ILE A 14 6.98 12.24 4.62
N ASP A 15 6.60 13.50 4.50
CA ASP A 15 7.41 14.60 5.02
C ASP A 15 7.42 14.60 6.55
N GLY A 16 8.56 14.94 7.16
CA GLY A 16 8.74 14.94 8.61
C GLY A 16 9.07 13.59 9.23
N MET A 17 9.30 12.54 8.44
CA MET A 17 9.85 11.30 8.96
C MET A 17 11.32 11.46 9.37
N GLU A 18 11.66 10.86 10.51
CA GLU A 18 12.99 10.77 11.11
C GLU A 18 13.47 9.30 11.13
N ASP A 19 14.76 9.08 11.41
CA ASP A 19 15.38 7.74 11.45
C ASP A 19 15.12 6.91 10.18
N ILE A 20 15.14 7.57 9.02
CA ILE A 20 14.76 6.95 7.75
C ILE A 20 15.77 5.87 7.34
N ARG A 21 15.26 4.68 7.07
CA ARG A 21 15.98 3.57 6.44
C ARG A 21 15.13 2.91 5.36
N GLU A 22 15.80 2.30 4.40
CA GLU A 22 15.16 1.58 3.31
C GLU A 22 15.34 0.08 3.52
N GLU A 23 14.26 -0.68 3.39
CA GLU A 23 14.26 -2.14 3.56
C GLU A 23 13.68 -2.85 2.35
N SER A 24 14.48 -3.75 1.76
CA SER A 24 14.04 -4.68 0.72
C SER A 24 13.56 -5.98 1.36
N VAL A 25 12.39 -6.46 0.97
CA VAL A 25 11.76 -7.62 1.60
C VAL A 25 11.45 -8.69 0.55
N VAL A 26 12.13 -9.84 0.66
CA VAL A 26 11.80 -11.02 -0.15
C VAL A 26 10.50 -11.64 0.34
N THR A 27 9.60 -11.92 -0.60
CA THR A 27 8.29 -12.55 -0.34
C THR A 27 8.11 -13.81 -1.19
N PRO A 28 7.30 -14.79 -0.74
CA PRO A 28 6.99 -15.98 -1.54
C PRO A 28 6.04 -15.67 -2.71
N PHE A 29 5.53 -14.44 -2.83
CA PHE A 29 4.59 -14.03 -3.86
C PHE A 29 5.25 -13.22 -4.98
N GLY A 30 6.58 -13.18 -5.01
CA GLY A 30 7.37 -12.32 -5.90
C GLY A 30 7.75 -10.99 -5.25
N ASP A 31 8.14 -10.03 -6.08
CA ASP A 31 8.64 -8.75 -5.59
C ASP A 31 7.48 -7.80 -5.19
N PRO A 32 7.64 -7.06 -4.08
CA PRO A 32 6.81 -5.89 -3.78
C PRO A 32 6.96 -4.80 -4.85
N SER A 33 6.07 -3.80 -4.82
CA SER A 33 6.11 -2.67 -5.75
C SER A 33 7.41 -1.87 -5.69
N ASP A 34 8.04 -1.82 -4.52
CA ASP A 34 9.30 -1.13 -4.26
C ASP A 34 9.89 -1.58 -2.91
N SER A 35 11.03 -1.02 -2.53
CA SER A 35 11.52 -1.04 -1.16
C SER A 35 10.60 -0.27 -0.20
N PHE A 36 10.70 -0.61 1.08
CA PHE A 36 9.92 0.00 2.15
C PHE A 36 10.74 1.09 2.82
N ILE A 37 10.14 2.27 3.00
CA ILE A 37 10.72 3.36 3.78
C ILE A 37 10.27 3.22 5.22
N CYS A 38 11.19 2.84 6.10
CA CYS A 38 10.97 2.68 7.52
C CYS A 38 11.48 3.92 8.26
N GLY A 39 10.75 4.39 9.27
CA GLY A 39 11.21 5.48 10.11
C GLY A 39 10.20 5.82 11.19
N LYS A 40 10.30 7.02 11.75
CA LYS A 40 9.37 7.52 12.76
C LYS A 40 8.77 8.84 12.36
N LEU A 41 7.51 9.07 12.70
CA LEU A 41 6.85 10.38 12.61
C LEU A 41 6.29 10.69 13.99
N ASN A 42 6.74 11.77 14.62
CA ASN A 42 6.34 12.14 15.99
C ASN A 42 6.50 10.97 16.98
N GLY A 43 7.61 10.22 16.89
CA GLY A 43 7.89 9.05 17.73
C GLY A 43 7.13 7.77 17.37
N GLN A 44 6.16 7.81 16.45
CA GLN A 44 5.41 6.64 15.99
C GLN A 44 6.14 5.95 14.83
N GLU A 45 6.38 4.64 14.92
CA GLU A 45 6.97 3.85 13.83
C GLU A 45 6.03 3.80 12.61
N ILE A 46 6.55 4.23 11.46
CA ILE A 46 5.87 4.24 10.17
C ILE A 46 6.67 3.41 9.16
N ILE A 47 5.95 2.59 8.39
CA ILE A 47 6.48 1.84 7.24
C ILE A 47 5.72 2.31 6.00
N PHE A 48 6.40 2.95 5.08
CA PHE A 48 5.79 3.49 3.87
C PHE A 48 6.16 2.66 2.63
N LEU A 49 5.18 2.45 1.75
CA LEU A 49 5.37 1.83 0.44
C LEU A 49 4.67 2.65 -0.64
N ALA A 50 5.39 2.99 -1.71
CA ALA A 50 4.82 3.55 -2.93
C ALA A 50 4.13 2.43 -3.74
N ARG A 51 2.80 2.46 -3.83
CA ARG A 51 1.99 1.38 -4.45
C ARG A 51 2.38 1.11 -5.90
N HIS A 52 2.70 2.16 -6.65
CA HIS A 52 3.02 2.09 -8.08
C HIS A 52 4.54 2.04 -8.34
N GLY A 53 5.34 1.83 -7.30
CA GLY A 53 6.79 2.03 -7.35
C GLY A 53 7.18 3.51 -7.43
N ARG A 54 8.44 3.81 -7.10
CA ARG A 54 9.05 5.11 -7.37
C ARG A 54 8.96 5.42 -8.87
N GLY A 55 8.67 6.68 -9.19
CA GLY A 55 8.46 7.10 -10.58
C GLY A 55 7.12 6.67 -11.19
N HIS A 56 6.23 6.02 -10.43
CA HIS A 56 4.89 5.63 -10.88
C HIS A 56 4.89 4.68 -12.10
N VAL A 57 5.78 3.70 -12.08
CA VAL A 57 6.06 2.83 -13.24
C VAL A 57 5.10 1.65 -13.37
N LEU A 58 4.43 1.23 -12.28
CA LEU A 58 3.51 0.10 -12.30
C LEU A 58 2.08 0.56 -12.57
N ALA A 59 1.45 -0.01 -13.61
CA ALA A 59 0.02 0.17 -13.82
C ALA A 59 -0.79 -0.54 -12.71
N PRO A 60 -2.05 -0.13 -12.44
CA PRO A 60 -2.87 -0.75 -11.40
C PRO A 60 -3.00 -2.28 -11.51
N MET A 61 -2.98 -2.83 -12.73
CA MET A 61 -3.10 -4.27 -12.97
C MET A 61 -1.81 -5.06 -12.74
N GLU A 62 -0.67 -4.37 -12.66
CA GLU A 62 0.67 -4.97 -12.51
C GLU A 62 1.12 -4.99 -11.04
N ILE A 63 0.36 -4.36 -10.14
CA ILE A 63 0.69 -4.28 -8.72
C ILE A 63 0.61 -5.66 -8.08
N ASN A 64 1.71 -6.11 -7.49
CA ASN A 64 1.76 -7.33 -6.71
C ASN A 64 1.24 -7.11 -5.27
N HIS A 65 -0.09 -7.07 -5.12
CA HIS A 65 -0.74 -6.81 -3.84
C HIS A 65 -0.35 -7.82 -2.74
N ARG A 66 -0.15 -9.10 -3.10
CA ARG A 66 0.24 -10.13 -2.13
C ARG A 66 1.63 -9.89 -1.58
N ALA A 67 2.61 -9.61 -2.44
CA ALA A 67 3.96 -9.30 -1.99
C ALA A 67 3.98 -8.04 -1.10
N ASN A 68 3.25 -6.99 -1.48
CA ASN A 68 3.14 -5.76 -0.70
C ASN A 68 2.61 -6.01 0.72
N ILE A 69 1.47 -6.70 0.82
CA ILE A 69 0.81 -6.95 2.11
C ILE A 69 1.61 -7.95 2.96
N PHE A 70 2.19 -8.99 2.34
CA PHE A 70 3.03 -9.95 3.04
C PHE A 70 4.31 -9.29 3.60
N ALA A 71 4.96 -8.44 2.81
CA ALA A 71 6.13 -7.71 3.26
C ALA A 71 5.81 -6.76 4.42
N MET A 72 4.69 -6.03 4.37
CA MET A 72 4.19 -5.24 5.52
C MET A 72 4.04 -6.11 6.77
N LYS A 73 3.42 -7.30 6.63
CA LYS A 73 3.27 -8.25 7.74
C LYS A 73 4.63 -8.70 8.30
N LYS A 74 5.60 -9.04 7.43
CA LYS A 74 6.96 -9.46 7.82
C LYS A 74 7.74 -8.35 8.53
N LEU A 75 7.51 -7.09 8.17
CA LEU A 75 8.08 -5.92 8.85
C LEU A 75 7.41 -5.61 10.21
N GLY A 76 6.41 -6.40 10.60
CA GLY A 76 5.70 -6.28 11.88
C GLY A 76 4.62 -5.20 11.89
N VAL A 77 4.16 -4.74 10.71
CA VAL A 77 3.03 -3.81 10.61
C VAL A 77 1.78 -4.45 11.19
N THR A 78 1.06 -3.71 12.03
CA THR A 78 -0.20 -4.16 12.64
C THR A 78 -1.42 -3.48 12.05
N HIS A 79 -1.27 -2.30 11.47
CA HIS A 79 -2.36 -1.53 10.86
C HIS A 79 -1.88 -0.91 9.55
N ILE A 80 -2.75 -0.81 8.55
CA ILE A 80 -2.42 -0.22 7.26
C ILE A 80 -3.40 0.91 6.96
N ILE A 81 -2.87 2.06 6.58
CA ILE A 81 -3.62 3.14 5.92
C ILE A 81 -3.24 3.12 4.44
N SER A 82 -4.25 3.02 3.59
CA SER A 82 -4.08 3.01 2.13
C SER A 82 -4.67 4.29 1.56
N ILE A 83 -3.85 5.05 0.82
CA ILE A 83 -4.26 6.34 0.24
C ILE A 83 -4.41 6.16 -1.27
N SER A 84 -5.55 6.59 -1.82
CA SER A 84 -5.88 6.41 -3.23
C SER A 84 -6.48 7.69 -3.80
N ALA A 85 -6.04 8.08 -5.00
CA ALA A 85 -6.75 9.06 -5.81
C ALA A 85 -7.96 8.40 -6.46
N VAL A 86 -9.12 9.06 -6.41
CA VAL A 86 -10.39 8.53 -6.94
C VAL A 86 -11.19 9.63 -7.63
N GLY A 87 -12.08 9.23 -8.54
CA GLY A 87 -13.12 10.09 -9.10
C GLY A 87 -14.44 9.93 -8.32
N SER A 88 -15.08 11.04 -7.99
CA SER A 88 -16.39 11.01 -7.35
C SER A 88 -17.50 10.61 -8.33
N LEU A 89 -18.45 9.81 -7.87
CA LEU A 89 -19.71 9.51 -8.55
C LEU A 89 -20.92 10.20 -7.89
N ARG A 90 -20.67 11.18 -7.02
CA ARG A 90 -21.70 11.93 -6.28
C ARG A 90 -21.35 13.41 -6.30
N GLU A 91 -22.27 14.25 -6.76
CA GLU A 91 -22.05 15.71 -6.90
C GLU A 91 -21.60 16.38 -5.60
N ARG A 92 -22.12 15.93 -4.45
CA ARG A 92 -21.76 16.49 -3.13
C ARG A 92 -20.31 16.24 -2.70
N ILE A 93 -19.63 15.24 -3.28
CA ILE A 93 -18.23 14.93 -2.98
C ILE A 93 -17.39 15.56 -4.10
N ARG A 94 -16.73 16.66 -3.75
CA ARG A 94 -16.04 17.56 -4.67
C ARG A 94 -14.56 17.20 -4.79
N PRO A 95 -13.86 17.64 -5.84
CA PRO A 95 -12.40 17.50 -5.91
C PRO A 95 -11.73 18.06 -4.65
N ARG A 96 -10.72 17.33 -4.14
CA ARG A 96 -9.99 17.58 -2.88
C ARG A 96 -10.70 17.17 -1.59
N ASP A 97 -11.97 16.76 -1.64
CA ASP A 97 -12.59 16.13 -0.49
C ASP A 97 -11.92 14.78 -0.19
N VAL A 98 -11.83 14.45 1.11
CA VAL A 98 -11.32 13.15 1.57
C VAL A 98 -12.49 12.31 2.05
N VAL A 99 -12.50 11.04 1.64
CA VAL A 99 -13.53 10.07 2.01
C VAL A 99 -12.88 8.91 2.75
N LEU A 100 -13.38 8.61 3.95
CA LEU A 100 -13.12 7.34 4.63
C LEU A 100 -14.10 6.31 4.08
N VAL A 101 -13.57 5.35 3.33
CA VAL A 101 -14.37 4.32 2.66
C VAL A 101 -14.67 3.18 3.63
N ASP A 102 -15.94 2.82 3.76
CA ASP A 102 -16.44 1.74 4.63
C ASP A 102 -16.99 0.54 3.83
N GLN A 103 -17.20 0.71 2.52
CA GLN A 103 -17.70 -0.30 1.59
C GLN A 103 -17.06 -0.17 0.21
N TYR A 104 -17.00 -1.27 -0.53
CA TYR A 104 -16.50 -1.27 -1.91
C TYR A 104 -17.27 -2.26 -2.78
N TYR A 105 -17.21 -2.05 -4.09
CA TYR A 105 -17.68 -2.98 -5.11
C TYR A 105 -16.50 -3.35 -6.01
N ASP A 106 -16.10 -4.62 -6.03
CA ASP A 106 -14.96 -5.08 -6.83
C ASP A 106 -15.38 -5.42 -8.26
N ARG A 107 -14.80 -4.70 -9.24
CA ARG A 107 -14.93 -5.00 -10.68
C ARG A 107 -13.59 -5.38 -11.32
N ARG A 108 -12.55 -5.65 -10.53
CA ARG A 108 -11.23 -6.05 -11.06
C ARG A 108 -11.39 -7.36 -11.83
N ARG A 109 -10.75 -7.42 -13.00
CA ARG A 109 -10.82 -8.56 -13.92
C ARG A 109 -9.68 -9.57 -13.73
N THR A 110 -8.80 -9.34 -12.76
CA THR A 110 -7.68 -10.21 -12.40
C THR A 110 -8.14 -11.26 -11.39
N ALA A 111 -8.55 -12.42 -11.89
CA ALA A 111 -8.84 -13.57 -11.05
C ALA A 111 -7.54 -14.27 -10.59
N GLY A 112 -7.49 -14.70 -9.32
CA GLY A 112 -6.53 -15.72 -8.85
C GLY A 112 -5.33 -15.24 -8.02
N ASN A 113 -5.14 -13.93 -7.84
CA ASN A 113 -4.06 -13.36 -7.02
C ASN A 113 -4.56 -12.48 -5.85
N ASP A 114 -5.84 -12.58 -5.53
CA ASP A 114 -6.56 -11.83 -4.49
C ASP A 114 -6.58 -12.52 -3.12
N THR A 115 -6.03 -13.74 -3.04
CA THR A 115 -5.90 -14.51 -1.80
C THR A 115 -4.48 -15.05 -1.61
N PHE A 116 -4.08 -15.19 -0.35
CA PHE A 116 -2.82 -15.84 0.04
C PHE A 116 -2.91 -17.37 0.04
N PHE A 117 -4.13 -17.91 0.01
CA PHE A 117 -4.43 -19.33 0.06
C PHE A 117 -4.51 -19.93 -1.35
N GLY A 118 -4.48 -21.27 -1.42
CA GLY A 118 -4.36 -22.02 -2.68
C GLY A 118 -2.95 -22.55 -2.89
N ASN A 119 -2.77 -23.36 -3.94
CA ASN A 119 -1.49 -24.04 -4.24
C ASN A 119 -0.88 -24.79 -3.04
N GLY A 120 -1.74 -25.39 -2.20
CA GLY A 120 -1.32 -26.13 -1.01
C GLY A 120 -1.21 -25.31 0.28
N ILE A 121 -1.45 -23.99 0.24
CA ILE A 121 -1.61 -23.14 1.43
C ILE A 121 -3.10 -23.11 1.78
N VAL A 122 -3.44 -23.56 3.00
CA VAL A 122 -4.82 -23.67 3.50
C VAL A 122 -5.09 -22.66 4.60
#